data_AF-A0A5D4GVA0-F1
#
_entry.id   AF-A0A5D4GVA0-F1
#
_cell.length_a   1.000
_cell.length_b   1.000
_cell.length_c   1.000
_cell.angle_alpha   90.00
_cell.angle_beta   90.00
_cell.angle_gamma   90.00
#
_symmetry.space_group_name_H-M   'P 1'
#
loop_
_entity.id
_entity.type
_entity.pdbx_description
1 polymer ?
#
loop_
_entity_poly.entity_id
_entity_poly.type
_entity_poly.pdbx_seq_one_letter_code
_entity_poly.pdbx_strand_id
1 'polypeptide(L)'
;MENTLSYLNFIKEKGRPLSEINPGSDEIALAVDDALQAIELLKDIQTAILGGDILSEDSGELIYAYQLWGEEYHYLNWYCDRIDNESEDDYLKRSYILAQEGITNAHATAEKLKKKCYIVFVTE
;
A
#
# COMPACT_ATOMS: atom_id res chain seq x y z
N MET A 1 -1.53 -22.02 2.33
CA MET A 1 -2.77 -21.76 3.08
C MET A 1 -2.49 -21.04 4.39
N GLU A 2 -1.60 -21.54 5.27
CA GLU A 2 -1.28 -20.86 6.55
C GLU A 2 -0.73 -19.43 6.34
N ASN A 3 0.19 -19.25 5.39
CA ASN A 3 0.78 -17.92 5.12
C ASN A 3 -0.24 -16.92 4.54
N THR A 4 -1.16 -17.36 3.68
CA THR A 4 -2.24 -16.50 3.14
C THR A 4 -3.19 -16.06 4.25
N LEU A 5 -3.54 -16.97 5.17
CA LEU A 5 -4.32 -16.63 6.36
C LEU A 5 -3.56 -15.67 7.27
N SER A 6 -2.24 -15.81 7.38
CA SER A 6 -1.38 -14.88 8.13
C SER A 6 -1.49 -13.45 7.59
N TYR A 7 -1.34 -13.26 6.28
CA TYR A 7 -1.52 -11.95 5.64
C TYR A 7 -2.92 -11.37 5.87
N LEU A 8 -3.97 -12.13 5.57
CA LEU A 8 -5.36 -11.66 5.72
C LEU A 8 -5.72 -11.32 7.17
N ASN A 9 -5.25 -12.10 8.13
CA ASN A 9 -5.46 -11.82 9.55
C ASN A 9 -4.67 -10.59 9.97
N PHE A 10 -3.42 -10.46 9.52
CA PHE A 10 -2.57 -9.32 9.81
C PHE A 10 -3.21 -8.01 9.35
N ILE A 11 -3.65 -7.92 8.09
CA ILE A 11 -4.26 -6.69 7.59
C ILE A 11 -5.57 -6.37 8.29
N LYS A 12 -6.38 -7.38 8.64
CA LYS A 12 -7.63 -7.17 9.39
C LYS A 12 -7.40 -6.71 10.83
N GLU A 13 -6.32 -7.14 11.46
CA GLU A 13 -5.98 -6.74 12.83
C GLU A 13 -5.39 -5.32 12.88
N LYS A 14 -4.51 -4.99 11.93
CA LYS A 14 -3.73 -3.74 11.96
C LYS A 14 -4.37 -2.60 11.18
N GLY A 15 -5.11 -2.93 10.14
CA GLY A 15 -5.57 -1.95 9.16
C GLY A 15 -6.92 -1.35 9.48
N ARG A 16 -7.22 -0.28 8.74
CA ARG A 16 -8.51 0.39 8.71
C ARG A 16 -9.24 0.04 7.42
N PRO A 17 -10.54 -0.29 7.46
CA PRO A 17 -11.28 -0.62 6.26
C PRO A 17 -11.44 0.59 5.35
N LEU A 18 -11.12 0.45 4.07
CA LEU A 18 -11.30 1.52 3.08
C LEU A 18 -12.79 1.84 2.87
N SER A 19 -13.68 0.92 3.22
CA SER A 19 -15.13 1.12 3.22
C SER A 19 -15.60 2.32 4.05
N GLU A 20 -14.77 2.85 4.96
CA GLU A 20 -15.03 4.10 5.68
C GLU A 20 -15.24 5.28 4.72
N ILE A 21 -14.55 5.31 3.57
CA ILE A 21 -14.64 6.39 2.58
C ILE A 21 -15.01 5.92 1.18
N ASN A 22 -14.91 4.62 0.89
CA ASN A 22 -15.30 4.01 -0.38
C ASN A 22 -16.26 2.83 -0.14
N PRO A 23 -17.57 3.09 0.09
CA PRO A 23 -18.53 2.05 0.44
C PRO A 23 -18.53 0.87 -0.55
N GLY A 24 -18.37 -0.34 -0.02
CA GLY A 24 -18.32 -1.58 -0.81
C GLY A 24 -16.91 -2.02 -1.22
N SER A 25 -15.86 -1.25 -0.89
CA SER A 25 -14.48 -1.75 -0.99
C SER A 25 -14.17 -2.71 0.15
N ASP A 26 -13.52 -3.83 -0.20
CA ASP A 26 -12.98 -4.82 0.75
C ASP A 26 -11.51 -4.54 1.10
N GLU A 27 -10.96 -3.43 0.61
CA GLU A 27 -9.56 -3.07 0.77
C GLU A 27 -9.28 -2.50 2.16
N ILE A 28 -8.02 -2.61 2.58
CA ILE A 28 -7.57 -2.26 3.92
C ILE A 28 -6.40 -1.28 3.83
N ALA A 29 -6.53 -0.16 4.53
CA ALA A 29 -5.48 0.84 4.68
C ALA A 29 -4.59 0.51 5.88
N LEU A 30 -3.28 0.41 5.67
CA LEU A 30 -2.28 0.09 6.69
C LEU A 30 -1.43 1.31 7.01
N ALA A 31 -1.05 1.49 8.28
CA ALA A 31 0.01 2.45 8.61
C ALA A 31 1.34 2.02 7.95
N VAL A 32 2.26 2.96 7.76
CA VAL A 32 3.53 2.73 7.02
C VAL A 32 4.30 1.50 7.52
N ASP A 33 4.49 1.36 8.84
CA ASP A 33 5.24 0.23 9.41
C ASP A 33 4.53 -1.11 9.14
N ASP A 34 3.20 -1.13 9.29
CA ASP A 34 2.40 -2.32 9.02
C ASP A 34 2.37 -2.65 7.52
N ALA A 35 2.38 -1.64 6.65
CA ALA A 35 2.46 -1.83 5.20
C ALA A 35 3.80 -2.45 4.78
N LEU A 36 4.91 -2.01 5.39
CA LEU A 36 6.22 -2.63 5.16
C LEU A 36 6.27 -4.07 5.64
N GLN A 37 5.64 -4.39 6.78
CA GLN A 37 5.53 -5.77 7.25
C GLN A 37 4.63 -6.63 6.34
N ALA A 38 3.54 -6.06 5.82
CA ALA A 38 2.66 -6.72 4.87
C ALA A 38 3.38 -7.11 3.57
N ILE A 39 4.37 -6.33 3.11
CA ILE A 39 5.22 -6.72 1.96
C ILE A 39 5.96 -8.03 2.23
N GLU A 40 6.49 -8.24 3.44
CA GLU A 40 7.18 -9.50 3.78
C GLU A 40 6.21 -10.69 3.78
N LEU A 41 4.99 -10.50 4.26
CA LEU A 41 3.96 -11.54 4.20
C LEU A 41 3.53 -11.85 2.77
N LEU A 42 3.47 -10.84 1.89
CA LEU A 42 3.16 -11.01 0.47
C LEU A 42 4.29 -11.74 -0.27
N LYS A 43 5.56 -11.47 0.07
CA LYS A 43 6.73 -12.22 -0.41
C LYS A 43 6.62 -13.71 -0.08
N ASP A 44 6.23 -14.05 1.15
CA ASP A 44 6.09 -15.44 1.60
C ASP A 44 5.00 -16.22 0.86
N ILE A 45 4.00 -15.53 0.31
CA ILE A 45 2.92 -16.13 -0.49
C ILE A 45 3.07 -15.88 -1.99
N GLN A 46 4.20 -15.29 -2.42
CA GLN A 46 4.51 -15.02 -3.82
C GLN A 46 3.40 -14.22 -4.55
N THR A 47 2.82 -13.22 -3.88
CA THR A 47 1.77 -12.37 -4.46
C THR A 47 2.35 -11.03 -4.88
N ALA A 48 2.27 -10.71 -6.17
CA ALA A 48 2.76 -9.45 -6.72
C ALA A 48 1.96 -8.24 -6.20
N ILE A 49 2.65 -7.12 -6.02
CA ILE A 49 2.03 -5.83 -5.68
C ILE A 49 1.96 -4.98 -6.94
N LEU A 50 0.75 -4.79 -7.46
CA LEU A 50 0.49 -4.04 -8.68
C LEU A 50 0.62 -2.53 -8.48
N GLY A 51 0.41 -2.05 -7.27
CA GLY A 51 0.45 -0.64 -6.93
C GLY A 51 -0.13 -0.40 -5.55
N GLY A 52 -0.49 0.85 -5.26
CA GLY A 52 -1.24 1.16 -4.06
C GLY A 52 -1.77 2.57 -4.02
N ASP A 53 -2.86 2.74 -3.28
CA ASP A 53 -3.39 4.05 -2.94
C ASP A 53 -2.73 4.55 -1.66
N ILE A 54 -2.52 5.88 -1.62
CA ILE A 54 -2.03 6.56 -0.43
C ILE A 54 -3.19 7.33 0.18
N LEU A 55 -3.41 7.09 1.47
CA LEU A 55 -4.39 7.79 2.27
C LEU A 55 -3.69 8.61 3.36
N SER A 56 -4.45 9.56 3.87
CA SER A 56 -4.14 10.33 5.05
C SER A 56 -5.31 10.27 6.03
N GLU A 57 -5.22 11.08 7.08
CA GLU A 57 -6.28 11.22 8.07
C GLU A 57 -6.53 12.70 8.32
N ASP A 58 -7.81 13.08 8.37
CA ASP A 58 -8.26 14.39 8.83
C ASP A 58 -9.37 14.20 9.87
N SER A 59 -9.21 14.83 11.04
CA SER A 59 -10.14 14.68 12.17
C SER A 59 -10.49 13.23 12.57
N GLY A 60 -9.59 12.28 12.34
CA GLY A 60 -9.79 10.85 12.66
C GLY A 60 -10.41 10.03 11.54
N GLU A 61 -10.87 10.65 10.46
CA GLU A 61 -11.43 9.97 9.29
C GLU A 61 -10.37 9.77 8.22
N LEU A 62 -10.40 8.62 7.54
CA LEU A 62 -9.56 8.39 6.38
C LEU A 62 -9.90 9.41 5.27
N ILE A 63 -8.91 9.77 4.47
CA ILE A 63 -9.09 10.62 3.28
C ILE A 63 -8.03 10.25 2.25
N TYR A 64 -8.34 10.31 0.96
CA TYR A 64 -7.30 10.09 -0.05
C TYR A 64 -6.24 11.18 0.02
N ALA A 65 -4.96 10.80 -0.03
CA ALA A 65 -3.87 11.74 0.15
C ALA A 65 -3.91 12.90 -0.87
N TYR A 66 -4.31 12.65 -2.12
CA TYR A 66 -4.43 13.71 -3.14
C TYR A 66 -5.41 14.83 -2.75
N GLN A 67 -6.41 14.54 -1.92
CA GLN A 67 -7.40 15.52 -1.46
C GLN A 67 -6.82 16.45 -0.37
N LEU A 68 -5.78 16.02 0.33
CA LEU A 68 -5.21 16.73 1.48
C LEU A 68 -3.79 17.25 1.26
N TRP A 69 -2.98 16.56 0.46
CA TRP A 69 -1.55 16.85 0.25
C TRP A 69 -1.31 17.75 -0.97
N GLY A 70 -2.30 17.90 -1.85
CA GLY A 70 -2.21 18.76 -3.04
C GLY A 70 -1.13 18.28 -4.02
N GLU A 71 -0.35 19.21 -4.57
CA GLU A 71 0.63 18.94 -5.64
C GLU A 71 1.72 17.94 -5.24
N GLU A 72 2.07 17.85 -3.95
CA GLU A 72 3.07 16.91 -3.45
C GLU A 72 2.67 15.44 -3.72
N TYR A 73 1.37 15.14 -3.81
CA TYR A 73 0.89 13.80 -4.12
C TYR A 73 1.16 13.36 -5.57
N HIS A 74 1.17 14.29 -6.53
CA HIS A 74 1.25 13.93 -7.96
C HIS A 74 2.52 13.14 -8.32
N TYR A 75 3.55 13.20 -7.48
CA TYR A 75 4.83 12.50 -7.68
C TYR A 75 4.92 11.15 -6.96
N LEU A 76 3.85 10.73 -6.28
CA LEU A 76 3.86 9.53 -5.43
C LEU A 76 3.16 8.34 -6.05
N ASN A 77 2.63 8.43 -7.26
CA ASN A 77 1.99 7.30 -7.90
C ASN A 77 3.02 6.22 -8.29
N TRP A 78 2.75 4.96 -8.00
CA TRP A 78 3.56 3.83 -8.45
C TRP A 78 2.67 2.68 -8.91
N TYR A 79 3.15 1.95 -9.91
CA TYR A 79 2.51 0.74 -10.41
C TYR A 79 3.58 -0.22 -10.94
N CYS A 80 3.27 -1.51 -10.97
CA CYS A 80 4.17 -2.56 -11.41
C CYS A 80 3.50 -3.46 -12.45
N ASP A 81 3.48 -2.99 -13.70
CA ASP A 81 3.05 -3.80 -14.84
C ASP A 81 4.11 -4.87 -15.17
N ARG A 82 3.66 -6.02 -15.67
CA ARG A 82 4.55 -7.07 -16.21
C ARG A 82 5.29 -6.56 -17.44
N ILE A 83 6.60 -6.85 -17.51
CA ILE A 83 7.43 -6.53 -18.68
C ILE A 83 7.47 -7.75 -19.61
N ASP A 84 7.48 -7.52 -20.93
CA ASP A 84 7.57 -8.58 -21.93
C ASP A 84 8.81 -9.47 -21.70
N ASN A 85 8.60 -10.78 -21.58
CA ASN A 85 9.62 -11.81 -21.33
C ASN A 85 10.33 -11.71 -19.96
N GLU A 86 9.80 -10.94 -19.02
CA GLU A 86 10.26 -10.96 -17.63
C GLU A 86 9.93 -12.31 -16.98
N SER A 87 10.84 -12.81 -16.14
CA SER A 87 10.57 -14.01 -15.35
C SER A 87 9.61 -13.70 -14.21
N GLU A 88 8.88 -14.71 -13.72
CA GLU A 88 8.00 -14.53 -12.56
C GLU A 88 8.75 -14.02 -11.33
N ASP A 89 9.95 -14.57 -11.07
CA ASP A 89 10.78 -14.20 -9.93
C ASP A 89 11.26 -12.74 -10.02
N ASP A 90 11.65 -12.29 -11.22
CA ASP A 90 12.05 -10.90 -11.45
C ASP A 90 10.86 -9.94 -11.29
N TYR A 91 9.69 -10.34 -11.80
CA TYR A 91 8.46 -9.57 -11.67
C TYR A 91 8.04 -9.41 -10.21
N LEU A 92 7.97 -10.50 -9.45
CA LEU A 92 7.67 -10.47 -8.02
C LEU A 92 8.66 -9.58 -7.27
N LYS A 93 9.97 -9.79 -7.48
CA LYS A 93 11.01 -9.00 -6.83
C LYS A 93 10.89 -7.51 -7.14
N ARG A 94 10.65 -7.14 -8.39
CA ARG A 94 10.47 -5.75 -8.81
C ARG A 94 9.22 -5.13 -8.19
N SER A 95 8.11 -5.87 -8.13
CA SER A 95 6.87 -5.41 -7.50
C SER A 95 7.07 -5.02 -6.04
N TYR A 96 7.83 -5.83 -5.27
CA TYR A 96 8.13 -5.53 -3.87
C TYR A 96 9.07 -4.34 -3.68
N ILE A 97 10.07 -4.19 -4.55
CA ILE A 97 10.99 -3.05 -4.52
C ILE A 97 10.22 -1.75 -4.80
N LEU A 98 9.41 -1.72 -5.86
CA LEU A 98 8.61 -0.55 -6.22
C LEU A 98 7.61 -0.18 -5.11
N ALA A 99 6.95 -1.18 -4.50
CA ALA A 99 6.08 -0.93 -3.36
C ALA A 99 6.84 -0.33 -2.17
N GLN A 100 8.02 -0.86 -1.82
CA GLN A 100 8.83 -0.33 -0.73
C GLN A 100 9.30 1.11 -0.99
N GLU A 101 9.72 1.41 -2.21
CA GLU A 101 10.11 2.76 -2.63
C GLU A 101 8.91 3.72 -2.58
N GLY A 102 7.76 3.29 -3.11
CA GLY A 102 6.50 4.04 -3.07
C GLY A 102 6.08 4.42 -1.65
N ILE A 103 6.08 3.46 -0.73
CA ILE A 103 5.76 3.67 0.69
C ILE A 103 6.76 4.62 1.33
N THR A 104 8.06 4.44 1.08
CA THR A 104 9.11 5.29 1.65
C THR A 104 8.96 6.74 1.19
N ASN A 105 8.68 6.96 -0.10
CA ASN A 105 8.46 8.29 -0.67
C ASN A 105 7.18 8.93 -0.12
N ALA A 106 6.11 8.14 0.00
CA ALA A 106 4.85 8.60 0.59
C ALA A 106 5.03 9.00 2.05
N HIS A 107 5.73 8.18 2.84
CA HIS A 107 6.02 8.45 4.24
C HIS A 107 6.83 9.73 4.42
N ALA A 108 7.94 9.87 3.68
CA ALA A 108 8.79 11.06 3.73
C ALA A 108 8.03 12.34 3.36
N THR A 109 7.09 12.25 2.41
CA THR A 109 6.22 13.37 2.03
C THR A 109 5.22 13.71 3.14
N ALA A 110 4.57 12.70 3.71
CA ALA A 110 3.66 12.87 4.83
C ALA A 110 4.36 13.50 6.06
N GLU A 111 5.59 13.09 6.36
CA GLU A 111 6.39 13.68 7.44
C GLU A 111 6.66 15.18 7.22
N LYS A 112 7.06 15.57 6.00
CA LYS A 112 7.26 16.99 5.64
C LYS A 112 5.97 17.79 5.83
N LEU A 113 4.83 17.21 5.44
CA LEU A 113 3.50 17.82 5.55
C LEU A 113 2.92 17.74 6.97
N LYS A 114 3.56 17.01 7.89
CA LYS A 114 3.04 16.68 9.23
C LYS A 114 1.66 16.02 9.16
N LYS A 115 1.50 15.08 8.23
CA LYS A 115 0.28 14.31 7.99
C LYS A 115 0.49 12.84 8.32
N LYS A 116 -0.61 12.12 8.54
CA LYS A 116 -0.61 10.65 8.62
C LYS A 116 -0.53 10.07 7.21
N CYS A 117 0.07 8.89 7.08
CA CYS A 117 0.21 8.16 5.84
C CYS A 117 -0.28 6.73 6.03
N TYR A 118 -1.18 6.31 5.16
CA TYR A 118 -1.66 4.94 5.09
C TYR A 118 -1.56 4.44 3.66
N ILE A 119 -1.39 3.14 3.51
CA ILE A 119 -1.17 2.48 2.23
C ILE A 119 -2.26 1.42 2.06
N VAL A 120 -2.94 1.45 0.92
CA VAL A 120 -3.81 0.37 0.46
C VAL A 120 -3.08 -0.33 -0.68
N PHE A 121 -2.85 -1.63 -0.56
CA PHE A 121 -2.20 -2.40 -1.62
C PHE A 121 -3.21 -2.84 -2.68
N VAL A 122 -2.79 -2.75 -3.94
CA VAL A 122 -3.42 -3.46 -5.06
C VAL A 122 -2.53 -4.66 -5.37
N THR A 123 -3.06 -5.88 -5.26
CA THR A 123 -2.32 -7.14 -5.47
C THR A 123 -2.94 -7.96 -6.62
N GLU A 124 -2.16 -8.86 -7.25
CA GLU A 124 -2.68 -9.84 -8.23
C GLU A 124 -3.64 -10.89 -7.60
#